data_AF-A0A382LPV8-F1
#
_entry.id   AF-A0A382LPV8-F1
#
_cell.length_a   1.000
_cell.length_b   1.000
_cell.length_c   1.000
_cell.angle_alpha   90.00
_cell.angle_beta   90.00
_cell.angle_gamma   90.00
#
_symmetry.space_group_name_H-M   'P 1'
#
loop_
_entity.id
_entity.type
_entity.pdbx_description
1 polymer ?
#
loop_
_entity_poly.entity_id
_entity_poly.type
_entity_poly.pdbx_seq_one_letter_code
_entity_poly.pdbx_strand_id
1 'polypeptide(L)'
;MGATLCIADTEEQAQELRDQFDWLFNACFVPFGFPPGLVLQGTPESVTQQIRELDGSLNFEELFLWISTGLYEHSVMMRQIELFATKVMPNFAD
;
A
#
# COMPACT_ATOMS: atom_id res chain seq x y z
N MET A 1 10.86 8.01 -0.89
CA MET A 1 9.72 7.94 0.06
C MET A 1 9.40 6.49 0.36
N GLY A 2 8.98 6.14 1.58
CA GLY A 2 8.59 4.78 1.95
C GLY A 2 7.14 4.73 2.45
N ALA A 3 6.36 3.75 1.99
CA ALA A 3 5.01 3.50 2.47
C ALA A 3 4.67 2.01 2.42
N THR A 4 3.60 1.60 3.10
CA THR A 4 2.94 0.32 2.87
C THR A 4 1.82 0.49 1.85
N LEU A 5 1.59 -0.53 1.02
CA LEU A 5 0.53 -0.57 0.03
C LEU A 5 -0.52 -1.63 0.40
N CYS A 6 -1.77 -1.20 0.53
CA CYS A 6 -2.96 -2.02 0.70
C CYS A 6 -3.92 -1.76 -0.48
N ILE A 7 -3.65 -2.37 -1.63
CA ILE A 7 -4.42 -2.14 -2.87
C ILE A 7 -5.31 -3.34 -3.20
N ALA A 8 -6.57 -3.10 -3.58
CA ALA A 8 -7.46 -4.17 -4.00
C ALA A 8 -8.45 -3.68 -5.07
N ASP A 9 -9.29 -4.60 -5.57
CA ASP A 9 -10.32 -4.27 -6.54
C ASP A 9 -11.47 -3.44 -5.92
N THR A 10 -11.70 -3.60 -4.61
CA THR A 10 -12.70 -2.84 -3.85
C THR A 10 -12.11 -2.21 -2.59
N GLU A 11 -12.76 -1.16 -2.09
CA GLU A 11 -12.38 -0.51 -0.83
C GLU A 11 -12.51 -1.46 0.37
N GLU A 12 -13.50 -2.36 0.35
CA GLU A 12 -13.69 -3.37 1.40
C GLU A 12 -12.51 -4.34 1.45
N GLN A 13 -12.07 -4.88 0.31
CA GLN A 13 -10.90 -5.75 0.25
C GLN A 13 -9.62 -5.01 0.66
N ALA A 14 -9.48 -3.74 0.28
CA ALA A 14 -8.35 -2.92 0.71
C ALA A 14 -8.35 -2.69 2.24
N GLN A 15 -9.53 -2.59 2.85
CA GLN A 15 -9.67 -2.53 4.30
C GLN A 15 -9.28 -3.85 4.98
N GLU A 16 -9.63 -5.01 4.41
CA GLU A 16 -9.18 -6.30 4.95
C GLU A 16 -7.64 -6.42 4.93
N LEU A 17 -6.99 -5.94 3.85
CA LEU A 17 -5.53 -5.86 3.78
C LEU A 17 -4.97 -4.91 4.84
N ARG A 18 -5.66 -3.79 5.10
CA ARG A 18 -5.26 -2.84 6.15
C ARG A 18 -5.35 -3.46 7.54
N ASP A 19 -6.41 -4.20 7.84
CA ASP A 19 -6.61 -4.84 9.13
C ASP A 19 -5.50 -5.86 9.43
N GLN A 20 -5.06 -6.59 8.39
CA GLN A 20 -3.94 -7.53 8.48
C GLN A 20 -2.58 -6.82 8.66
N PHE A 21 -2.37 -5.68 8.00
CA PHE A 21 -1.21 -4.81 8.26
C PHE A 21 -1.21 -4.31 9.70
N ASP A 22 -2.35 -3.81 10.19
CA ASP A 22 -2.47 -3.29 11.54
C ASP A 22 -2.24 -4.39 12.57
N TRP A 23 -2.74 -5.61 12.33
CA TRP A 23 -2.43 -6.78 13.16
C TRP A 23 -0.92 -7.07 13.20
N LEU A 24 -0.27 -7.14 12.03
CA LEU A 24 1.17 -7.40 11.94
C LEU A 24 1.97 -6.34 12.72
N PHE A 25 1.65 -5.06 12.53
CA PHE A 25 2.34 -3.97 13.23
C PHE A 25 2.12 -4.02 14.73
N ASN A 26 0.88 -4.19 15.19
CA ASN A 26 0.56 -4.26 16.61
C ASN A 26 1.16 -5.50 17.29
N ALA A 27 1.29 -6.61 16.58
CA ALA A 27 1.87 -7.84 17.13
C ALA A 27 3.41 -7.83 17.13
N CYS A 28 4.03 -7.32 16.06
CA CYS A 28 5.45 -7.55 15.81
C CYS A 28 6.34 -6.31 15.88
N PHE A 29 5.78 -5.09 15.77
CA PHE A 29 6.57 -3.86 15.63
C PHE A 29 6.31 -2.87 16.76
N VAL A 30 5.03 -2.55 17.02
CA VAL A 30 4.61 -1.60 18.06
C VAL A 30 5.12 -1.98 19.46
N PRO A 31 5.11 -3.27 19.90
CA PRO A 31 5.64 -3.64 21.21
C PRO A 31 7.13 -3.34 21.41
N PHE A 32 7.86 -3.14 20.31
CA PHE A 32 9.29 -2.81 20.30
C PHE A 32 9.56 -1.33 19.99
N GLY A 33 8.52 -0.49 20.00
CA GLY A 33 8.65 0.95 19.80
C GLY A 33 8.66 1.40 18.33
N PHE A 34 8.24 0.55 17.39
CA PHE A 34 8.15 0.86 15.97
C PHE A 34 6.69 1.03 15.54
N PRO A 35 6.13 2.26 15.54
CA PRO A 35 4.76 2.50 15.09
C PRO A 35 4.63 2.32 13.57
N PRO A 36 3.40 2.06 13.07
CA PRO A 36 3.13 2.01 11.63
C PRO A 36 3.44 3.35 10.96
N GLY A 37 4.00 3.28 9.75
CA GLY A 37 4.29 4.43 8.90
C GLY A 37 3.10 4.81 8.01
N LEU A 38 3.40 5.51 6.92
CA LEU A 38 2.44 5.86 5.88
C LEU A 38 1.87 4.59 5.21
N VAL A 39 0.56 4.54 5.04
CA VAL A 39 -0.15 3.47 4.32
C VAL A 39 -0.96 4.08 3.19
N LEU A 40 -0.71 3.59 1.97
CA LEU A 40 -1.53 3.86 0.78
C LEU A 40 -2.58 2.76 0.67
N GLN A 41 -3.84 3.12 0.68
CA GLN A 41 -4.94 2.16 0.78
C GLN A 41 -6.05 2.46 -0.23
N GLY A 42 -6.61 1.43 -0.83
CA GLY A 42 -7.88 1.51 -1.56
C GLY A 42 -7.83 0.85 -2.94
N THR A 43 -8.67 1.34 -3.84
CA THR A 43 -8.66 0.93 -5.26
C THR A 43 -7.45 1.52 -6.00
N PRO A 44 -7.12 1.05 -7.23
CA PRO A 44 -6.04 1.64 -8.02
C PRO A 44 -6.19 3.14 -8.28
N GLU A 45 -7.43 3.61 -8.45
CA GLU A 45 -7.73 5.04 -8.62
C GLU A 45 -7.43 5.82 -7.33
N SER A 46 -7.94 5.33 -6.20
CA SER A 46 -7.69 5.92 -4.86
C SER A 46 -6.20 6.00 -4.54
N VAL A 47 -5.43 4.93 -4.81
CA VAL A 47 -3.98 4.89 -4.58
C VAL A 47 -3.23 5.84 -5.50
N THR A 48 -3.61 5.90 -6.79
CA THR A 48 -2.99 6.82 -7.76
C THR A 48 -3.16 8.27 -7.29
N GLN A 49 -4.35 8.63 -6.83
CA GLN A 49 -4.63 9.98 -6.32
C GLN A 49 -3.80 10.30 -5.06
N GLN A 50 -3.72 9.37 -4.11
CA GLN A 50 -2.88 9.54 -2.90
C GLN A 50 -1.40 9.77 -3.25
N ILE A 51 -0.85 9.01 -4.22
CA ILE A 51 0.53 9.19 -4.66
C ILE A 51 0.73 10.58 -5.29
N ARG A 52 -0.20 11.07 -6.13
CA ARG A 52 -0.13 12.41 -6.73
C ARG A 52 -0.17 13.52 -5.67
N GLU A 53 -1.02 13.39 -4.67
CA GLU A 53 -1.12 14.37 -3.58
C GLU A 53 0.15 14.42 -2.74
N LEU A 54 0.73 13.26 -2.45
CA LEU A 54 2.00 13.15 -1.73
C LEU A 54 3.16 13.72 -2.55
N ASP A 55 3.24 13.39 -3.83
CA ASP A 55 4.30 13.90 -4.70
C ASP A 55 4.19 15.42 -4.91
N GLY A 56 2.99 15.94 -5.13
CA GLY A 56 2.76 17.39 -5.19
C GLY A 56 3.15 18.13 -3.90
N SER A 57 3.15 17.44 -2.76
CA SER A 57 3.52 18.02 -1.46
C SER A 57 5.00 17.86 -1.10
N LEU A 58 5.62 16.75 -1.50
CA LEU A 58 6.94 16.32 -1.03
C LEU A 58 8.00 16.27 -2.13
N ASN A 59 7.58 16.25 -3.40
CA ASN A 59 8.41 16.22 -4.60
C ASN A 59 9.50 15.16 -4.52
N PHE A 60 9.09 13.88 -4.50
CA PHE A 60 10.01 12.75 -4.31
C PHE A 60 10.31 12.07 -5.64
N GLU A 61 11.57 11.65 -5.83
CA GLU A 61 11.99 10.96 -7.06
C GLU A 61 11.67 9.46 -7.06
N GLU A 62 11.58 8.85 -5.87
CA GLU A 62 11.39 7.41 -5.72
C GLU A 62 10.38 7.08 -4.61
N LEU A 63 9.53 6.09 -4.86
CA LEU A 63 8.58 5.53 -3.89
C LEU A 63 8.85 4.03 -3.71
N PHE A 64 9.30 3.67 -2.51
CA PHE A 64 9.47 2.28 -2.08
C PHE A 64 8.22 1.81 -1.33
N LEU A 65 7.67 0.66 -1.72
CA LEU A 65 6.43 0.13 -1.16
C LEU A 65 6.63 -1.23 -0.50
N TRP A 66 6.18 -1.35 0.74
CA TRP A 66 5.94 -2.64 1.39
C TRP A 66 4.59 -3.19 0.96
N ILE A 67 4.61 -4.40 0.42
CA ILE A 67 3.43 -5.17 0.02
C ILE A 67 3.45 -6.48 0.80
N SER A 68 2.30 -7.16 0.89
CA SER A 68 2.18 -8.44 1.61
C SER A 68 2.48 -8.36 3.10
N THR A 69 2.07 -7.25 3.72
CA THR A 69 2.20 -7.03 5.17
C THR A 69 1.07 -7.72 5.93
N GLY A 70 1.06 -9.05 5.95
CA GLY A 70 0.01 -9.84 6.60
C GLY A 70 0.03 -11.30 6.14
N LEU A 71 -0.93 -12.08 6.62
CA LEU A 71 -1.06 -13.49 6.25
C LEU A 71 -2.15 -13.64 5.19
N TYR A 72 -1.74 -13.67 3.92
CA TYR A 72 -2.65 -13.80 2.79
C TYR A 72 -2.30 -15.01 1.93
N GLU A 73 -3.30 -15.49 1.21
CA GLU A 73 -3.07 -16.41 0.10
C GLU A 73 -2.19 -15.76 -0.98
N HIS A 74 -1.35 -16.57 -1.62
CA HIS A 74 -0.43 -16.11 -2.66
C HIS A 74 -1.15 -15.34 -3.78
N SER A 75 -2.36 -15.77 -4.15
CA SER A 75 -3.19 -15.10 -5.16
C SER A 75 -3.55 -13.66 -4.78
N VAL A 76 -3.81 -13.39 -3.51
CA VAL A 76 -4.14 -12.04 -3.01
C VAL A 76 -2.92 -11.12 -3.10
N MET A 77 -1.73 -11.63 -2.75
CA MET A 77 -0.48 -10.90 -2.96
C MET A 77 -0.22 -10.63 -4.45
N MET A 78 -0.35 -11.64 -5.31
CA MET A 78 -0.10 -11.46 -6.74
C MET A 78 -1.08 -10.48 -7.37
N ARG A 79 -2.34 -10.46 -6.91
CA ARG A 79 -3.33 -9.49 -7.35
C ARG A 79 -2.94 -8.05 -6.99
N GLN A 80 -2.40 -7.82 -5.78
CA GLN A 80 -1.90 -6.50 -5.38
C GLN A 80 -0.79 -6.02 -6.33
N ILE A 81 0.18 -6.89 -6.61
CA ILE A 81 1.30 -6.61 -7.51
C ILE A 81 0.79 -6.30 -8.93
N GLU A 82 -0.14 -7.10 -9.44
CA GLU A 82 -0.76 -6.90 -10.76
C GLU A 82 -1.48 -5.57 -10.85
N LEU A 83 -2.34 -5.24 -9.87
CA LEU A 83 -3.06 -3.97 -9.82
C LEU A 83 -2.10 -2.79 -9.78
N PHE A 84 -1.08 -2.84 -8.92
CA PHE A 84 -0.09 -1.76 -8.85
C PHE A 84 0.66 -1.59 -10.18
N ALA A 85 1.19 -2.69 -10.73
CA ALA A 85 1.98 -2.66 -11.96
C ALA A 85 1.19 -2.25 -13.20
N THR A 86 -0.08 -2.66 -13.31
CA THR A 86 -0.87 -2.47 -14.54
C THR A 86 -1.86 -1.32 -14.47
N LYS A 87 -2.22 -0.85 -13.27
CA LYS A 87 -3.24 0.20 -13.07
C LYS A 87 -2.72 1.45 -12.38
N VAL A 88 -1.66 1.35 -11.56
CA VAL A 88 -1.10 2.49 -10.83
C VAL A 88 0.16 3.02 -11.50
N MET A 89 1.21 2.19 -11.61
CA MET A 89 2.51 2.58 -12.18
C MET A 89 2.44 3.29 -13.54
N PRO A 90 1.58 2.89 -14.51
CA PRO A 90 1.51 3.56 -15.81
C PRO A 90 1.13 5.04 -15.75
N ASN A 91 0.54 5.52 -14.65
CA ASN A 91 0.17 6.93 -14.46
C ASN A 91 1.36 7.84 -14.12
N PHE A 92 2.57 7.27 -13.96
CA PHE A 92 3.80 7.93 -13.51
C PHE A 92 5.01 7.57 -14.39
N ALA A 93 4.79 7.01 -15.58
CA ALA A 93 5.84 6.51 -16.47
C ALA A 93 6.37 7.55 -17.49
N ASP A 94 5.96 8.81 -17.36
CA ASP A 94 6.36 9.92 -18.23
C ASP A 94 7.69 10.56 -17.80
#